data_AF-A0A246QBF2-F1
#
_entry.id   AF-A0A246QBF2-F1
#
_cell.length_a   1.000
_cell.length_b   1.000
_cell.length_c   1.000
_cell.angle_alpha   90.00
_cell.angle_beta   90.00
_cell.angle_gamma   90.00
#
_symmetry.space_group_name_H-M   'P 1'
#
loop_
_entity.id
_entity.type
_entity.pdbx_description
1 polymer ?
#
loop_
_entity_poly.entity_id
_entity_poly.type
_entity_poly.pdbx_seq_one_letter_code
_entity_poly.pdbx_strand_id
1 'polypeptide(L)'
;MHLGKSYRPYEFVVWTRRNIYGLLVVSLLPTLLYQVLGFKWLTLPLSVVTLLGTAATFVVGFKNVQTYARTVEAQRLWMSIVSASRFWGLIVRNFVGDAEQGARLVDRHMAWLTALRYQLRTYRVWESVESRSNAEYRKHYVIPERAESLEAALARHLPPGEIQSLALVDSKAVQLLATQGAALRELLGAGVITAAEYAECNSRLRELLDLQGQAERIKNFPYPRQYAVVNRLFVRFFCVVLPFGLTSQFDQLNQSVGGFMQGHMVWLAVPFSLIVSWIYTSLEQVGESTENPFEGGANDVPISQLSTVVERDVKQMHGRADLPALNEEKGIVL
;
A
#
# COMPACT_ATOMS: atom_id res chain seq x y z
N MET A 1 -2.34 -0.98 -7.65
CA MET A 1 -3.10 0.24 -7.96
C MET A 1 -4.31 -0.08 -8.82
N HIS A 2 -5.50 0.29 -8.34
CA HIS A 2 -6.75 0.13 -9.07
C HIS A 2 -6.76 1.16 -10.21
N LEU A 3 -6.69 0.70 -11.46
CA LEU A 3 -6.67 1.57 -12.65
C LEU A 3 -8.08 1.80 -13.22
N GLY A 4 -9.12 1.16 -12.67
CA GLY A 4 -10.51 1.38 -13.05
C GLY A 4 -11.02 2.80 -12.69
N LYS A 5 -11.94 3.32 -13.52
CA LYS A 5 -12.42 4.73 -13.53
C LYS A 5 -12.92 5.30 -12.19
N SER A 6 -13.33 4.48 -11.22
CA SER A 6 -13.60 4.89 -9.84
C SER A 6 -13.88 3.68 -8.96
N TYR A 7 -13.57 3.78 -7.66
CA TYR A 7 -14.17 2.91 -6.65
C TYR A 7 -15.68 3.12 -6.66
N ARG A 8 -16.48 2.07 -6.82
CA ARG A 8 -17.94 2.22 -6.75
C ARG A 8 -18.32 2.59 -5.30
N PRO A 9 -19.23 3.55 -5.07
CA PRO A 9 -19.66 3.90 -3.71
C PRO A 9 -20.10 2.69 -2.88
N TYR A 10 -20.75 1.72 -3.54
CA TYR A 10 -21.13 0.45 -2.94
C TYR A 10 -19.95 -0.37 -2.40
N GLU A 11 -18.86 -0.48 -3.15
CA GLU A 11 -17.66 -1.23 -2.74
C GLU A 11 -17.02 -0.58 -1.51
N PHE A 12 -17.02 0.75 -1.46
CA PHE A 12 -16.51 1.52 -0.31
C PHE A 12 -17.35 1.31 0.95
N VAL A 13 -18.68 1.32 0.82
CA VAL A 13 -19.59 1.02 1.94
C VAL A 13 -19.39 -0.42 2.43
N VAL A 14 -19.27 -1.39 1.52
CA VAL A 14 -19.01 -2.79 1.87
C VAL A 14 -17.67 -2.95 2.59
N TRP A 15 -16.63 -2.25 2.15
CA TRP A 15 -15.31 -2.26 2.76
C TRP A 15 -15.27 -1.64 4.17
N THR A 16 -16.15 -0.67 4.45
CA THR A 16 -16.27 0.03 5.74
C THR A 16 -17.41 -0.51 6.63
N ARG A 17 -18.21 -1.48 6.16
CA ARG A 17 -19.46 -1.93 6.82
C ARG A 17 -19.32 -2.34 8.28
N ARG A 18 -18.17 -2.90 8.68
CA ARG A 18 -17.92 -3.35 10.05
C ARG A 18 -17.83 -2.16 11.01
N ASN A 19 -17.22 -1.07 10.56
CA ASN A 19 -17.21 0.19 11.30
C ASN A 19 -18.63 0.77 11.35
N ILE A 20 -19.38 0.73 10.26
CA ILE A 20 -20.79 1.19 10.23
C ILE A 20 -21.64 0.46 11.29
N TYR A 21 -21.50 -0.86 11.43
CA TYR A 21 -22.24 -1.60 12.46
C TYR A 21 -21.87 -1.16 13.88
N GLY A 22 -20.57 -0.98 14.17
CA GLY A 22 -20.13 -0.47 15.46
C GLY A 22 -20.63 0.95 15.74
N LEU A 23 -20.56 1.82 14.73
CA LEU A 23 -21.04 3.20 14.81
C LEU A 23 -22.55 3.29 14.98
N LEU A 24 -23.32 2.37 14.40
CA LEU A 24 -24.75 2.29 14.59
C LEU A 24 -25.09 1.99 16.04
N VAL A 25 -24.39 1.04 16.67
CA VAL A 25 -24.55 0.74 18.11
C VAL A 25 -24.16 1.95 18.95
N VAL A 26 -23.02 2.58 18.66
CA VAL A 26 -22.54 3.77 19.38
C VAL A 26 -23.49 4.96 19.23
N SER A 27 -24.14 5.12 18.08
CA SER A 27 -25.11 6.20 17.84
C SER A 27 -26.48 5.89 18.47
N LEU A 28 -26.92 4.64 18.42
CA LEU A 28 -28.23 4.20 18.91
C LEU A 28 -28.30 4.17 20.44
N LEU A 29 -27.25 3.71 21.12
CA LEU A 29 -27.25 3.54 22.57
C LEU A 29 -27.53 4.86 23.33
N PRO A 30 -26.84 5.98 23.06
CA PRO A 30 -27.13 7.26 23.72
C PRO A 30 -28.55 7.77 23.42
N THR A 31 -29.03 7.61 22.19
CA THR A 31 -30.40 7.98 21.81
C THR A 31 -31.43 7.16 22.58
N LEU A 32 -31.22 5.86 22.75
CA LEU A 32 -32.11 4.99 23.54
C LEU A 32 -32.11 5.37 25.03
N LEU A 33 -30.92 5.57 25.62
CA LEU A 33 -30.80 6.01 27.01
C LEU A 33 -31.53 7.34 27.24
N TYR A 34 -31.42 8.26 26.30
CA TYR A 34 -32.04 9.59 26.39
C TYR A 34 -33.56 9.57 26.19
N GLN A 35 -34.04 8.92 25.12
CA GLN A 35 -35.45 8.98 24.70
C GLN A 35 -36.33 7.95 25.43
N VAL A 36 -35.82 6.74 25.67
CA VAL A 36 -36.62 5.63 26.23
C VAL A 36 -36.44 5.54 27.74
N LEU A 37 -35.21 5.60 28.24
CA LEU A 37 -34.93 5.52 29.69
C LEU A 37 -34.97 6.89 30.39
N GLY A 38 -35.13 7.98 29.64
CA GLY A 38 -35.25 9.33 30.20
C GLY A 38 -33.97 9.86 30.84
N PHE A 39 -32.78 9.32 30.52
CA PHE A 39 -31.50 9.78 31.06
C PHE A 39 -31.03 11.08 30.38
N LYS A 40 -31.82 12.14 30.57
CA LYS A 40 -31.60 13.46 29.96
C LYS A 40 -30.31 14.15 30.42
N TRP A 41 -29.75 13.74 31.57
CA TRP A 41 -28.51 14.30 32.14
C TRP A 41 -27.23 13.85 31.43
N LEU A 42 -27.28 12.79 30.61
CA LEU A 42 -26.12 12.25 29.88
C LEU A 42 -25.72 13.11 28.66
N THR A 43 -26.40 14.22 28.41
CA THR A 43 -26.08 15.10 27.28
C THR A 43 -24.80 15.87 27.49
N LEU A 44 -24.05 16.05 26.41
CA LEU A 44 -22.85 16.88 26.42
C LEU A 44 -23.09 18.22 25.70
N PRO A 45 -22.45 19.32 26.14
CA PRO A 45 -22.51 20.58 25.42
C PRO A 45 -21.97 20.42 24.00
N LEU A 46 -22.70 20.93 23.01
CA LEU A 46 -22.30 20.82 21.60
C LEU A 46 -20.92 21.44 21.36
N SER A 47 -20.56 22.50 22.08
CA SER A 47 -19.24 23.16 22.02
C SER A 47 -18.07 22.23 22.34
N VAL A 48 -18.24 21.29 23.28
CA VAL A 48 -17.22 20.29 23.59
C VAL A 48 -17.08 19.29 22.44
N VAL A 49 -18.21 18.87 21.86
CA VAL A 49 -18.23 17.95 20.72
C VAL A 49 -17.60 18.58 19.48
N THR A 50 -17.90 19.84 19.18
CA THR A 50 -17.33 20.56 18.02
C THR A 50 -15.83 20.82 18.19
N LEU A 51 -15.37 21.12 19.41
CA LEU A 51 -13.93 21.23 19.71
C LEU A 51 -13.22 19.89 19.44
N LEU A 52 -13.78 18.77 19.93
CA LEU A 52 -13.22 17.44 19.70
C LEU A 52 -13.26 17.06 18.22
N GLY A 53 -14.33 17.38 17.50
CA GLY A 53 -14.44 17.14 16.05
C GLY A 53 -13.41 17.94 15.25
N THR A 54 -13.15 19.18 15.67
CA THR A 54 -12.10 20.02 15.07
C THR A 54 -10.72 19.40 15.28
N ALA A 55 -10.41 18.96 16.51
CA ALA A 55 -9.17 18.25 16.81
C ALA A 55 -9.05 16.94 16.00
N ALA A 56 -10.11 16.13 15.93
CA ALA A 56 -10.15 14.90 15.14
C ALA A 56 -9.92 15.16 13.64
N THR A 57 -10.46 16.26 13.10
CA THR A 57 -10.26 16.66 11.70
C THR A 57 -8.79 16.90 11.40
N PHE A 58 -8.13 17.72 12.22
CA PHE A 58 -6.71 18.00 12.05
C PHE A 58 -5.87 16.74 12.13
N VAL A 59 -6.12 15.92 13.14
CA VAL A 59 -5.38 14.68 13.39
C VAL A 59 -5.49 13.70 12.23
N VAL A 60 -6.71 13.44 11.74
CA VAL A 60 -6.95 12.56 10.58
C VAL A 60 -6.38 13.17 9.30
N GLY A 61 -6.56 14.47 9.10
CA GLY A 61 -6.04 15.20 7.94
C GLY A 61 -4.52 15.10 7.83
N PHE A 62 -3.80 15.39 8.92
CA PHE A 62 -2.33 15.30 8.94
C PHE A 62 -1.84 13.87 8.70
N LYS A 63 -2.48 12.86 9.31
CA LYS A 63 -2.17 11.45 9.06
C LYS A 63 -2.26 11.13 7.57
N ASN A 64 -3.39 11.47 6.96
CA ASN A 64 -3.67 11.12 5.56
C ASN A 64 -2.70 11.81 4.59
N VAL A 65 -2.32 13.06 4.86
CA VAL A 65 -1.29 13.75 4.06
C VAL A 65 0.06 13.03 4.17
N GLN A 66 0.46 12.62 5.37
CA GLN A 66 1.74 11.94 5.61
C GLN A 66 1.79 10.54 4.98
N THR A 67 0.73 9.74 5.13
CA THR A 67 0.65 8.40 4.52
C THR A 67 0.55 8.47 3.00
N TYR A 68 -0.16 9.47 2.46
CA TYR A 68 -0.20 9.71 1.02
C TYR A 68 1.18 10.10 0.47
N ALA A 69 1.90 11.02 1.12
CA ALA A 69 3.24 11.42 0.71
C ALA A 69 4.21 10.22 0.64
N ARG A 70 4.12 9.31 1.61
CA ARG A 70 4.88 8.05 1.63
C ARG A 70 4.57 7.13 0.45
N THR A 71 3.30 7.00 0.07
CA THR A 71 2.91 6.24 -1.13
C THR A 71 3.46 6.87 -2.41
N VAL A 72 3.42 8.20 -2.51
CA VAL A 72 4.01 8.93 -3.65
C VAL A 72 5.53 8.74 -3.70
N GLU A 73 6.23 8.77 -2.56
CA GLU A 73 7.65 8.46 -2.48
C GLU A 73 7.95 7.05 -3.00
N ALA A 74 7.18 6.06 -2.56
CA ALA A 74 7.32 4.67 -3.00
C ALA A 74 7.09 4.51 -4.51
N GLN A 75 6.09 5.21 -5.06
CA GLN A 75 5.83 5.19 -6.51
C GLN A 75 6.99 5.80 -7.29
N ARG A 76 7.47 6.99 -6.89
CA ARG A 76 8.62 7.65 -7.54
C ARG A 76 9.86 6.77 -7.49
N LEU A 77 10.13 6.18 -6.33
CA LEU A 77 11.25 5.28 -6.13
C LEU A 77 11.19 4.08 -7.07
N TRP A 78 10.04 3.42 -7.17
CA TRP A 78 9.90 2.27 -8.06
C TRP A 78 10.01 2.66 -9.53
N MET A 79 9.52 3.85 -9.91
CA MET A 79 9.74 4.39 -11.26
C MET A 79 11.22 4.67 -11.55
N SER A 80 12.00 5.08 -10.56
CA SER A 80 13.47 5.16 -10.70
C SER A 80 14.09 3.78 -10.91
N ILE A 81 13.64 2.75 -10.19
CA ILE A 81 14.09 1.36 -10.40
C ILE A 81 13.75 0.89 -11.83
N VAL A 82 12.55 1.19 -12.32
CA VAL A 82 12.12 0.88 -13.70
C VAL A 82 13.06 1.54 -14.72
N SER A 83 13.36 2.83 -14.54
CA SER A 83 14.24 3.58 -15.43
C SER A 83 15.67 3.03 -15.40
N ALA A 84 16.24 2.83 -14.21
CA ALA A 84 17.57 2.28 -14.02
C ALA A 84 17.69 0.87 -14.60
N SER A 85 16.64 0.05 -14.48
CA SER A 85 16.60 -1.31 -15.05
C SER A 85 16.58 -1.33 -16.57
N ARG A 86 15.83 -0.42 -17.20
CA ARG A 86 15.83 -0.27 -18.66
C ARG A 86 17.19 0.21 -19.16
N PHE A 87 17.79 1.16 -18.47
CA PHE A 87 19.13 1.64 -18.79
C PHE A 87 20.19 0.55 -18.63
N TRP A 88 20.10 -0.26 -17.57
CA TRP A 88 20.92 -1.45 -17.39
C TRP A 88 20.82 -2.40 -18.60
N GLY A 89 19.59 -2.73 -19.02
CA GLY A 89 19.36 -3.53 -20.22
C GLY A 89 19.99 -2.94 -21.50
N LEU A 90 19.91 -1.62 -21.66
CA LEU A 90 20.51 -0.90 -22.78
C LEU A 90 22.03 -0.99 -22.79
N ILE A 91 22.70 -0.73 -21.66
CA ILE A 91 24.17 -0.73 -21.60
C ILE A 91 24.72 -2.15 -21.72
N VAL A 92 24.05 -3.15 -21.14
CA VAL A 92 24.45 -4.56 -21.29
C VAL A 92 24.40 -4.96 -22.76
N ARG A 93 23.36 -4.56 -23.51
CA ARG A 93 23.26 -4.83 -24.95
C ARG A 93 24.37 -4.17 -25.75
N ASN A 94 24.75 -2.95 -25.40
CA ASN A 94 25.69 -2.16 -26.19
C ASN A 94 27.15 -2.50 -25.88
N PHE A 95 27.47 -2.82 -24.62
CA PHE A 95 28.84 -3.09 -24.18
C PHE A 95 29.21 -4.57 -24.27
N VAL A 96 28.27 -5.48 -24.00
CA VAL A 96 28.53 -6.91 -24.07
C VAL A 96 28.22 -7.41 -25.47
N GLY A 97 29.24 -7.46 -26.33
CA GLY A 97 29.10 -7.91 -27.72
C GLY A 97 28.69 -9.38 -27.88
N ASP A 98 28.87 -10.19 -26.83
CA ASP A 98 28.40 -11.58 -26.78
C ASP A 98 26.95 -11.65 -26.27
N ALA A 99 26.05 -12.08 -27.16
CA ALA A 99 24.62 -12.20 -26.88
C ALA A 99 24.32 -13.17 -25.72
N GLU A 100 25.11 -14.24 -25.54
CA GLU A 100 24.87 -15.20 -24.46
C GLU A 100 25.26 -14.62 -23.10
N GLN A 101 26.41 -13.95 -23.03
CA GLN A 101 26.86 -13.28 -21.81
C GLN A 101 25.97 -12.09 -21.43
N GLY A 102 25.53 -11.30 -22.43
CA GLY A 102 24.57 -10.22 -22.23
C GLY A 102 23.22 -10.75 -21.70
N ALA A 103 22.73 -11.84 -22.29
CA ALA A 103 21.52 -12.53 -21.83
C ALA A 103 21.61 -12.97 -20.37
N ARG A 104 22.74 -13.56 -19.94
CA ARG A 104 22.94 -13.98 -18.54
C ARG A 104 22.92 -12.79 -17.56
N LEU A 105 23.48 -11.64 -17.92
CA LEU A 105 23.41 -10.43 -17.10
C LEU A 105 21.97 -9.89 -17.01
N VAL A 106 21.22 -9.91 -18.12
CA VAL A 106 19.80 -9.54 -18.13
C VAL A 106 18.99 -10.47 -17.23
N ASP A 107 19.20 -11.78 -17.31
CA ASP A 107 18.48 -12.74 -16.48
C ASP A 107 18.79 -12.55 -14.99
N ARG A 108 20.07 -12.33 -14.63
CA ARG A 108 20.43 -12.00 -13.24
C ARG A 108 19.80 -10.68 -12.75
N HIS A 109 19.64 -9.70 -13.64
CA HIS A 109 18.93 -8.46 -13.32
C HIS A 109 17.44 -8.68 -13.09
N MET A 110 16.79 -9.53 -13.90
CA MET A 110 15.39 -9.91 -13.69
C MET A 110 15.20 -10.74 -12.41
N ALA A 111 16.17 -11.58 -12.08
CA ALA A 111 16.21 -12.31 -10.82
C ALA A 111 16.31 -11.34 -9.63
N TRP A 112 17.17 -10.32 -9.70
CA TRP A 112 17.25 -9.27 -8.68
C TRP A 112 15.91 -8.56 -8.49
N LEU A 113 15.32 -8.08 -9.59
CA LEU A 113 14.05 -7.37 -9.56
C LEU A 113 12.92 -8.24 -8.98
N THR A 114 12.92 -9.54 -9.30
CA THR A 114 12.02 -10.54 -8.72
C THR A 114 12.26 -10.70 -7.22
N ALA A 115 13.50 -10.93 -6.78
CA ALA A 115 13.82 -11.08 -5.37
C ALA A 115 13.44 -9.84 -4.55
N LEU A 116 13.73 -8.64 -5.06
CA LEU A 116 13.36 -7.38 -4.41
C LEU A 116 11.85 -7.26 -4.25
N ARG A 117 11.08 -7.56 -5.30
CA ARG A 117 9.62 -7.51 -5.26
C ARG A 117 9.04 -8.49 -4.23
N TYR A 118 9.53 -9.73 -4.17
CA TYR A 118 9.14 -10.71 -3.16
C TYR A 118 9.51 -10.26 -1.73
N GLN A 119 10.71 -9.71 -1.55
CA GLN A 119 11.15 -9.15 -0.28
C GLN A 119 10.21 -8.02 0.19
N LEU A 120 9.83 -7.10 -0.71
CA LEU A 120 8.88 -6.02 -0.41
C LEU A 120 7.45 -6.51 -0.18
N ARG A 121 7.09 -7.71 -0.64
CA ARG A 121 5.77 -8.35 -0.44
C ARG A 121 5.71 -9.25 0.80
N THR A 122 6.84 -9.47 1.47
CA THR A 122 6.91 -10.24 2.72
C THR A 122 6.13 -9.53 3.81
N TYR A 123 5.25 -10.27 4.50
CA TYR A 123 4.37 -9.70 5.53
C TYR A 123 5.16 -9.08 6.69
N ARG A 124 4.69 -7.93 7.18
CA ARG A 124 5.10 -7.34 8.46
C ARG A 124 3.90 -7.19 9.38
N VAL A 125 4.10 -7.38 10.68
CA VAL A 125 3.04 -7.36 11.72
C VAL A 125 2.22 -6.06 11.76
N TRP A 126 2.75 -5.00 11.16
CA TRP A 126 2.15 -3.67 11.16
C TRP A 126 1.44 -3.30 9.85
N GLU A 127 1.42 -4.22 8.89
CA GLU A 127 0.72 -4.06 7.63
C GLU A 127 -0.78 -4.26 7.78
N SER A 128 -1.53 -3.53 6.96
CA SER A 128 -2.98 -3.50 7.03
C SER A 128 -3.63 -4.57 6.16
N VAL A 129 -2.85 -5.23 5.30
CA VAL A 129 -3.35 -6.17 4.28
C VAL A 129 -4.11 -7.35 4.88
N GLU A 130 -3.76 -7.79 6.10
CA GLU A 130 -4.43 -8.87 6.82
C GLU A 130 -5.58 -8.40 7.72
N SER A 131 -5.84 -7.09 7.79
CA SER A 131 -7.05 -6.58 8.43
C SER A 131 -8.28 -7.20 7.76
N ARG A 132 -9.33 -7.48 8.55
CA ARG A 132 -10.46 -8.28 8.06
C ARG A 132 -11.17 -7.64 6.86
N SER A 133 -11.17 -6.31 6.75
CA SER A 133 -11.71 -5.57 5.60
C SER A 133 -10.85 -5.76 4.35
N ASN A 134 -9.52 -5.64 4.49
CA ASN A 134 -8.59 -5.76 3.37
C ASN A 134 -8.45 -7.22 2.91
N ALA A 135 -8.44 -8.18 3.83
CA ALA A 135 -8.43 -9.61 3.54
C ALA A 135 -9.69 -10.05 2.77
N GLU A 136 -10.85 -9.46 3.08
CA GLU A 136 -12.09 -9.73 2.35
C GLU A 136 -12.04 -9.13 0.93
N TYR A 137 -11.55 -7.89 0.79
CA TYR A 137 -11.40 -7.25 -0.51
C TYR A 137 -10.36 -7.96 -1.40
N ARG A 138 -9.30 -8.52 -0.80
CA ARG A 138 -8.26 -9.31 -1.49
C ARG A 138 -8.82 -10.51 -2.27
N LYS A 139 -9.98 -11.05 -1.91
CA LYS A 139 -10.61 -12.15 -2.68
C LYS A 139 -10.90 -11.79 -4.15
N HIS A 140 -10.82 -10.52 -4.51
CA HIS A 140 -11.08 -10.05 -5.87
C HIS A 140 -9.84 -10.06 -6.77
N TYR A 141 -8.62 -10.23 -6.23
CA TYR A 141 -7.36 -10.20 -7.01
C TYR A 141 -6.29 -11.13 -6.40
N VAL A 142 -5.32 -11.53 -7.22
CA VAL A 142 -4.21 -12.42 -6.80
C VAL A 142 -2.90 -11.65 -6.73
N ILE A 143 -2.23 -11.68 -5.58
CA ILE A 143 -0.87 -11.15 -5.43
C ILE A 143 0.12 -12.19 -5.97
N PRO A 144 0.83 -11.93 -7.10
CA PRO A 144 1.65 -12.95 -7.75
C PRO A 144 2.72 -13.54 -6.81
N GLU A 145 3.33 -12.72 -5.96
CA GLU A 145 4.37 -13.13 -5.01
C GLU A 145 3.86 -14.00 -3.86
N ARG A 146 2.55 -14.13 -3.71
CA ARG A 146 1.92 -15.05 -2.74
C ARG A 146 1.35 -16.31 -3.41
N ALA A 147 1.14 -16.27 -4.72
CA ALA A 147 0.61 -17.39 -5.48
C ALA A 147 1.72 -18.36 -5.93
N GLU A 148 2.91 -17.83 -6.18
CA GLU A 148 4.09 -18.58 -6.57
C GLU A 148 5.20 -18.42 -5.52
N SER A 149 6.00 -19.46 -5.29
CA SER A 149 7.19 -19.39 -4.44
C SER A 149 8.32 -18.60 -5.11
N LEU A 150 9.16 -17.94 -4.32
CA LEU A 150 10.32 -17.21 -4.84
C LEU A 150 11.23 -18.11 -5.68
N GLU A 151 11.47 -19.35 -5.25
CA GLU A 151 12.33 -20.31 -5.93
C GLU A 151 11.83 -20.63 -7.34
N ALA A 152 10.53 -20.89 -7.49
CA ALA A 152 9.90 -21.12 -8.79
C ALA A 152 9.98 -19.88 -9.70
N ALA A 153 9.80 -18.68 -9.13
CA ALA A 153 9.93 -17.45 -9.90
C ALA A 153 11.36 -17.18 -10.36
N LEU A 154 12.35 -17.45 -9.51
CA LEU A 154 13.77 -17.32 -9.84
C LEU A 154 14.24 -18.35 -10.88
N ALA A 155 13.62 -19.54 -10.93
CA ALA A 155 13.94 -20.59 -11.90
C ALA A 155 13.72 -20.19 -13.37
N ARG A 156 13.00 -19.10 -13.64
CA ARG A 156 12.86 -18.51 -14.98
C ARG A 156 14.12 -17.80 -15.46
N HIS A 157 15.00 -17.43 -14.54
CA HIS A 157 16.13 -16.55 -14.80
C HIS A 157 17.47 -17.15 -14.38
N LEU A 158 17.47 -18.03 -13.38
CA LEU A 158 18.69 -18.57 -12.80
C LEU A 158 18.76 -20.09 -12.90
N PRO A 159 19.96 -20.65 -13.08
CA PRO A 159 20.15 -22.09 -13.00
C PRO A 159 19.94 -22.59 -11.56
N PRO A 160 19.55 -23.87 -11.36
CA PRO A 160 19.25 -24.42 -10.03
C PRO A 160 20.37 -24.28 -9.00
N GLY A 161 21.64 -24.36 -9.43
CA GLY A 161 22.80 -24.20 -8.55
C GLY A 161 22.91 -22.80 -7.94
N GLU A 162 22.61 -21.74 -8.72
CA GLU A 162 22.60 -20.36 -8.21
C GLU A 162 21.44 -20.17 -7.22
N ILE A 163 20.26 -20.75 -7.49
CA ILE A 163 19.10 -20.67 -6.60
C ILE A 163 19.38 -21.32 -5.23
N GLN A 164 20.01 -22.49 -5.22
CA GLN A 164 20.41 -23.16 -3.98
C GLN A 164 21.38 -22.30 -3.16
N SER A 165 22.32 -21.62 -3.81
CA SER A 165 23.24 -20.72 -3.11
C SER A 165 22.53 -19.53 -2.46
N LEU A 166 21.47 -18.99 -3.10
CA LEU A 166 20.67 -17.87 -2.59
C LEU A 166 19.79 -18.27 -1.40
N ALA A 167 19.40 -19.54 -1.29
CA ALA A 167 18.61 -20.02 -0.16
C ALA A 167 19.32 -19.82 1.19
N LEU A 168 20.66 -19.85 1.18
CA LEU A 168 21.52 -19.71 2.36
C LEU A 168 21.78 -18.26 2.77
N VAL A 169 21.35 -17.28 1.96
CA VAL A 169 21.62 -15.86 2.19
C VAL A 169 20.38 -15.13 2.70
N ASP A 170 20.60 -14.27 3.70
CA ASP A 170 19.56 -13.43 4.29
C ASP A 170 18.99 -12.44 3.26
N SER A 171 19.86 -11.66 2.63
CA SER A 171 19.49 -10.67 1.62
C SER A 171 19.74 -11.18 0.19
N LYS A 172 18.75 -11.89 -0.34
CA LYS A 172 18.80 -12.46 -1.71
C LYS A 172 18.96 -11.38 -2.77
N ALA A 173 18.27 -10.25 -2.64
CA ALA A 173 18.36 -9.14 -3.60
C ALA A 173 19.76 -8.51 -3.61
N VAL A 174 20.36 -8.23 -2.44
CA VAL A 174 21.76 -7.72 -2.40
C VAL A 174 22.72 -8.72 -3.01
N GLN A 175 22.57 -10.02 -2.69
CA GLN A 175 23.44 -11.06 -3.23
C GLN A 175 23.36 -11.12 -4.77
N LEU A 176 22.19 -10.94 -5.35
CA LEU A 176 22.00 -10.94 -6.81
C LEU A 176 22.73 -9.77 -7.48
N LEU A 177 22.70 -8.56 -6.89
CA LEU A 177 23.51 -7.44 -7.40
C LEU A 177 25.01 -7.73 -7.26
N ALA A 178 25.44 -8.35 -6.16
CA ALA A 178 26.84 -8.73 -5.97
C ALA A 178 27.31 -9.74 -7.03
N THR A 179 26.48 -10.75 -7.35
CA THR A 179 26.80 -11.71 -8.42
C THR A 179 26.87 -11.08 -9.80
N GLN A 180 26.07 -10.04 -10.08
CA GLN A 180 26.21 -9.27 -11.32
C GLN A 180 27.54 -8.52 -11.36
N GLY A 181 27.96 -7.90 -10.25
CA GLY A 181 29.28 -7.26 -10.14
C GLY A 181 30.44 -8.23 -10.37
N ALA A 182 30.34 -9.45 -9.83
CA ALA A 182 31.33 -10.50 -10.10
C ALA A 182 31.37 -10.91 -11.58
N ALA A 183 30.21 -11.08 -12.22
CA ALA A 183 30.13 -11.38 -13.64
C ALA A 183 30.75 -10.26 -14.50
N LEU A 184 30.51 -8.98 -14.18
CA LEU A 184 31.18 -7.87 -14.86
C LEU A 184 32.71 -7.92 -14.72
N ARG A 185 33.20 -8.34 -13.54
CA ARG A 185 34.64 -8.45 -13.28
C ARG A 185 35.28 -9.54 -14.15
N GLU A 186 34.58 -10.65 -14.34
CA GLU A 186 34.99 -11.71 -15.27
C GLU A 186 35.04 -11.20 -16.71
N LEU A 187 34.02 -10.46 -17.16
CA LEU A 187 33.98 -9.86 -18.51
C LEU A 187 35.14 -8.89 -18.75
N LEU A 188 35.47 -8.06 -17.75
CA LEU A 188 36.64 -7.18 -17.81
C LEU A 188 37.94 -7.99 -17.90
N GLY A 189 38.09 -9.05 -17.09
CA GLY A 189 39.27 -9.91 -17.10
C GLY A 189 39.46 -10.65 -18.43
N ALA A 190 38.36 -10.99 -19.10
CA ALA A 190 38.35 -11.60 -20.42
C ALA A 190 38.51 -10.60 -21.59
N GLY A 191 38.53 -9.29 -21.30
CA GLY A 191 38.63 -8.25 -22.33
C GLY A 191 37.36 -8.06 -23.17
N VAL A 192 36.22 -8.59 -22.74
CA VAL A 192 34.93 -8.44 -23.42
C VAL A 192 34.39 -7.02 -23.29
N ILE A 193 34.65 -6.39 -22.14
CA ILE A 193 34.33 -4.99 -21.86
C ILE A 193 35.58 -4.23 -21.45
N THR A 194 35.61 -2.94 -21.77
CA THR A 194 36.68 -2.01 -21.39
C THR A 194 36.54 -1.55 -19.94
N ALA A 195 37.60 -0.94 -19.39
CA ALA A 195 37.56 -0.36 -18.05
C ALA A 195 36.51 0.75 -17.90
N ALA A 196 36.25 1.52 -18.97
CA ALA A 196 35.24 2.58 -18.98
C ALA A 196 33.82 2.00 -18.91
N GLU A 197 33.53 0.97 -19.71
CA GLU A 197 32.24 0.26 -19.71
C GLU A 197 32.01 -0.46 -18.38
N TYR A 198 33.03 -1.10 -17.82
CA TYR A 198 32.98 -1.69 -16.47
C TYR A 198 32.66 -0.66 -15.39
N ALA A 199 33.26 0.53 -15.45
CA ALA A 199 33.00 1.61 -14.50
C ALA A 199 31.55 2.12 -14.62
N GLU A 200 31.04 2.26 -15.85
CA GLU A 200 29.65 2.66 -16.10
C GLU A 200 28.65 1.62 -15.58
N CYS A 201 28.88 0.34 -15.86
CA CYS A 201 28.06 -0.75 -15.32
C CYS A 201 28.05 -0.76 -13.78
N ASN A 202 29.21 -0.61 -13.12
CA ASN A 202 29.26 -0.55 -11.66
C ASN A 202 28.58 0.69 -11.08
N SER A 203 28.65 1.84 -11.77
CA SER A 203 27.89 3.04 -11.40
C SER A 203 26.39 2.76 -11.39
N ARG A 204 25.89 1.99 -12.38
CA ARG A 204 24.47 1.58 -12.42
C ARG A 204 24.11 0.56 -11.35
N LEU A 205 24.96 -0.44 -11.07
CA LEU A 205 24.73 -1.38 -9.98
C LEU A 205 24.68 -0.67 -8.61
N ARG A 206 25.52 0.34 -8.40
CA ARG A 206 25.48 1.18 -7.19
C ARG A 206 24.15 1.91 -7.05
N GLU A 207 23.67 2.54 -8.12
CA GLU A 207 22.36 3.22 -8.11
C GLU A 207 21.23 2.23 -7.77
N LEU A 208 21.22 1.03 -8.37
CA LEU A 208 20.21 0.02 -8.10
C LEU A 208 20.24 -0.45 -6.63
N LEU A 209 21.44 -0.58 -6.04
CA LEU A 209 21.60 -0.89 -4.63
C LEU A 209 21.08 0.24 -3.73
N ASP A 210 21.36 1.50 -4.07
CA ASP A 210 20.87 2.68 -3.34
C ASP A 210 19.33 2.77 -3.41
N LEU A 211 18.73 2.50 -4.57
CA LEU A 211 17.28 2.45 -4.75
C LEU A 211 16.64 1.29 -3.97
N GLN A 212 17.29 0.12 -3.95
CA GLN A 212 16.88 -1.00 -3.12
C GLN A 212 16.86 -0.63 -1.63
N GLY A 213 17.94 -0.03 -1.11
CA GLY A 213 18.01 0.39 0.29
C GLY A 213 16.93 1.40 0.67
N GLN A 214 16.58 2.31 -0.25
CA GLN A 214 15.44 3.21 -0.07
C GLN A 214 14.10 2.46 -0.02
N ALA A 215 13.91 1.43 -0.85
CA ALA A 215 12.68 0.65 -0.87
C ALA A 215 12.53 -0.16 0.42
N GLU A 216 13.63 -0.76 0.89
CA GLU A 216 13.72 -1.45 2.17
C GLU A 216 13.41 -0.51 3.34
N ARG A 217 13.87 0.75 3.29
CA ARG A 217 13.53 1.75 4.30
C ARG A 217 12.03 2.00 4.36
N ILE A 218 11.37 2.21 3.21
CA ILE A 218 9.91 2.37 3.12
C ILE A 218 9.18 1.09 3.55
N LYS A 219 9.74 -0.10 3.35
CA LYS A 219 9.10 -1.34 3.81
C LYS A 219 9.23 -1.53 5.32
N ASN A 220 10.42 -1.28 5.87
CA ASN A 220 10.79 -1.70 7.22
C ASN A 220 10.55 -0.63 8.30
N PHE A 221 10.45 0.65 7.93
CA PHE A 221 10.24 1.75 8.89
C PHE A 221 8.91 2.46 8.61
N PRO A 222 7.78 1.92 9.12
CA PRO A 222 6.45 2.48 8.89
C PRO A 222 6.24 3.85 9.55
N TYR A 223 5.07 4.44 9.32
CA TYR A 223 4.64 5.62 10.05
C TYR A 223 4.71 5.37 11.57
N PRO A 224 5.22 6.33 12.38
CA PRO A 224 5.49 6.03 13.78
C PRO A 224 4.21 5.64 14.53
N ARG A 225 4.27 4.48 15.18
CA ARG A 225 3.09 3.80 15.72
C ARG A 225 2.38 4.59 16.81
N GLN A 226 3.12 5.39 17.58
CA GLN A 226 2.56 6.26 18.60
C GLN A 226 1.54 7.24 18.00
N TYR A 227 1.87 7.88 16.87
CA TYR A 227 0.93 8.75 16.16
C TYR A 227 -0.27 7.98 15.63
N ALA A 228 -0.06 6.80 15.02
CA ALA A 228 -1.17 5.99 14.52
C ALA A 228 -2.17 5.60 15.64
N VAL A 229 -1.66 5.20 16.81
CA VAL A 229 -2.49 4.84 17.98
C VAL A 229 -3.22 6.05 18.54
N VAL A 230 -2.54 7.20 18.69
CA VAL A 230 -3.16 8.44 19.17
C VAL A 230 -4.29 8.85 18.22
N ASN A 231 -4.06 8.85 16.91
CA ASN A 231 -5.07 9.22 15.93
C ASN A 231 -6.33 8.37 16.04
N ARG A 232 -6.14 7.05 16.18
CA ARG A 232 -7.22 6.08 16.39
C ARG A 232 -8.01 6.34 17.68
N LEU A 233 -7.31 6.65 18.77
CA LEU A 233 -7.94 6.97 20.06
C LEU A 233 -8.82 8.22 19.94
N PHE A 234 -8.30 9.28 19.33
CA PHE A 234 -9.02 10.56 19.14
C PHE A 234 -10.28 10.39 18.29
N VAL A 235 -10.18 9.69 17.16
CA VAL A 235 -11.33 9.41 16.29
C VAL A 235 -12.40 8.60 17.03
N ARG A 236 -12.00 7.54 17.74
CA ARG A 236 -12.93 6.71 18.52
C ARG A 236 -13.60 7.51 19.63
N PHE A 237 -12.83 8.30 20.37
CA PHE A 237 -13.36 9.15 21.44
C PHE A 237 -14.38 10.14 20.90
N PHE A 238 -14.06 10.81 19.80
CA PHE A 238 -14.99 11.71 19.12
C PHE A 238 -16.28 10.98 18.70
N CYS A 239 -16.18 9.80 18.09
CA CYS A 239 -17.35 9.04 17.65
C CYS A 239 -18.25 8.60 18.81
N VAL A 240 -17.68 8.31 19.98
CA VAL A 240 -18.45 7.96 21.18
C VAL A 240 -19.14 9.19 21.77
N VAL A 241 -18.47 10.34 21.78
CA VAL A 241 -18.97 11.59 22.38
C VAL A 241 -20.03 12.27 21.50
N LEU A 242 -19.89 12.19 20.18
CA LEU A 242 -20.77 12.85 19.20
C LEU A 242 -22.28 12.66 19.44
N PRO A 243 -22.81 11.43 19.58
CA PRO A 243 -24.25 11.23 19.77
C PRO A 243 -24.80 11.88 21.03
N PHE A 244 -24.03 11.97 22.13
CA PHE A 244 -24.47 12.66 23.35
C PHE A 244 -24.60 14.18 23.18
N GLY A 245 -23.85 14.77 22.25
CA GLY A 245 -24.01 16.18 21.90
C GLY A 245 -25.21 16.42 21.00
N LEU A 246 -25.46 15.51 20.06
CA LEU A 246 -26.53 15.66 19.07
C LEU A 246 -27.93 15.38 19.64
N THR A 247 -28.08 14.47 20.61
CA THR A 247 -29.41 14.16 21.19
C THR A 247 -30.09 15.39 21.78
N SER A 248 -29.37 16.25 22.51
CA SER A 248 -29.93 17.48 23.09
C SER A 248 -30.34 18.50 22.02
N GLN A 249 -29.55 18.63 20.95
CA GLN A 249 -29.80 19.57 19.86
C GLN A 249 -31.06 19.19 19.07
N PHE A 250 -31.20 17.90 18.75
CA PHE A 250 -32.39 17.42 18.08
C PHE A 250 -33.62 17.42 19.00
N ASP A 251 -33.46 17.26 20.32
CA ASP A 251 -34.59 17.39 21.26
C ASP A 251 -35.16 18.82 21.28
N GLN A 252 -34.30 19.84 21.20
CA GLN A 252 -34.73 21.24 21.14
C GLN A 252 -35.60 21.54 19.91
N LEU A 253 -35.36 20.85 18.79
CA LEU A 253 -36.18 20.99 17.57
C LEU A 253 -37.61 20.47 17.74
N ASN A 254 -37.89 19.63 18.74
CA ASN A 254 -39.28 19.24 19.04
C ASN A 254 -40.17 20.43 19.42
N GLN A 255 -39.59 21.56 19.84
CA GLN A 255 -40.34 22.76 20.21
C GLN A 255 -40.75 23.61 19.00
N SER A 256 -40.03 23.49 17.87
CA SER A 256 -40.24 24.30 16.67
C SER A 256 -40.87 23.53 15.50
N VAL A 257 -40.80 22.20 15.51
CA VAL A 257 -41.31 21.34 14.45
C VAL A 257 -42.64 20.70 14.86
N GLY A 258 -43.71 21.06 14.16
CA GLY A 258 -45.01 20.37 14.25
C GLY A 258 -45.15 19.22 13.25
N GLY A 259 -46.17 18.37 13.43
CA GLY A 259 -46.51 17.28 12.50
C GLY A 259 -46.09 15.88 12.99
N PHE A 260 -46.00 14.91 12.07
CA PHE A 260 -45.82 13.49 12.40
C PHE A 260 -44.52 13.16 13.16
N MET A 261 -43.52 14.03 13.10
CA MET A 261 -42.23 13.84 13.78
C MET A 261 -42.11 14.59 15.11
N GLN A 262 -43.15 15.30 15.54
CA GLN A 262 -43.16 16.01 16.81
C GLN A 262 -42.98 15.03 17.97
N GLY A 263 -41.99 15.26 18.84
CA GLY A 263 -41.61 14.35 19.93
C GLY A 263 -40.66 13.22 19.54
N HIS A 264 -40.37 13.07 18.24
CA HIS A 264 -39.49 12.04 17.70
C HIS A 264 -38.19 12.59 17.08
N MET A 265 -37.95 13.91 17.13
CA MET A 265 -36.75 14.53 16.54
C MET A 265 -35.44 13.95 17.06
N VAL A 266 -35.38 13.54 18.33
CA VAL A 266 -34.19 12.94 18.96
C VAL A 266 -33.65 11.74 18.16
N TRP A 267 -34.51 10.98 17.49
CA TRP A 267 -34.10 9.83 16.67
C TRP A 267 -33.23 10.24 15.46
N LEU A 268 -33.29 11.50 15.02
CA LEU A 268 -32.39 12.03 13.99
C LEU A 268 -30.94 12.09 14.47
N ALA A 269 -30.68 12.08 15.78
CA ALA A 269 -29.32 11.99 16.30
C ALA A 269 -28.60 10.72 15.81
N VAL A 270 -29.32 9.61 15.58
CA VAL A 270 -28.74 8.34 15.11
C VAL A 270 -28.15 8.45 13.70
N PRO A 271 -28.93 8.76 12.64
CA PRO A 271 -28.39 8.85 11.28
C PRO A 271 -27.34 9.96 11.14
N PHE A 272 -27.50 11.10 11.82
CA PHE A 272 -26.50 12.18 11.74
C PHE A 272 -25.19 11.82 12.45
N SER A 273 -25.25 11.21 13.64
CA SER A 273 -24.03 10.71 14.31
C SER A 273 -23.35 9.64 13.47
N LEU A 274 -24.13 8.71 12.91
CA LEU A 274 -23.63 7.64 12.06
C LEU A 274 -22.87 8.20 10.85
N ILE A 275 -23.46 9.14 10.10
CA ILE A 275 -22.85 9.73 8.91
C ILE A 275 -21.55 10.45 9.26
N VAL A 276 -21.57 11.31 10.28
CA VAL A 276 -20.39 12.10 10.67
C VAL A 276 -19.29 11.18 11.18
N SER A 277 -19.59 10.25 12.10
CA SER A 277 -18.61 9.27 12.59
C SER A 277 -18.08 8.35 11.48
N TRP A 278 -18.93 7.98 10.51
CA TRP A 278 -18.52 7.17 9.37
C TRP A 278 -17.50 7.91 8.50
N ILE A 279 -17.65 9.22 8.30
CA ILE A 279 -16.67 10.04 7.57
C ILE A 279 -15.29 9.97 8.25
N TYR A 280 -15.20 10.22 9.56
CA TYR A 280 -13.92 10.20 10.27
C TYR A 280 -13.27 8.81 10.30
N THR A 281 -14.04 7.77 10.63
CA THR A 281 -13.53 6.39 10.67
C THR A 281 -13.13 5.89 9.28
N SER A 282 -13.84 6.30 8.23
CA SER A 282 -13.49 5.98 6.84
C SER A 282 -12.18 6.65 6.44
N LEU A 283 -12.01 7.95 6.75
CA LEU A 283 -10.76 8.66 6.48
C LEU A 283 -9.58 8.06 7.25
N GLU A 284 -9.79 7.63 8.50
CA GLU A 284 -8.76 6.93 9.28
C GLU A 284 -8.35 5.60 8.64
N GLN A 285 -9.33 4.82 8.17
CA GLN A 285 -9.13 3.52 7.51
C GLN A 285 -8.43 3.66 6.16
N VAL A 286 -8.76 4.70 5.39
CA VAL A 286 -8.06 5.06 4.15
C VAL A 286 -6.59 5.35 4.46
N GLY A 287 -6.31 6.21 5.45
CA GLY A 287 -4.93 6.53 5.83
C GLY A 287 -4.11 5.30 6.23
N GLU A 288 -4.70 4.39 7.01
CA GLU A 288 -4.05 3.13 7.41
C GLU A 288 -3.76 2.22 6.20
N SER A 289 -4.68 2.17 5.23
CA SER A 289 -4.51 1.33 4.02
C SER A 289 -3.52 1.93 3.02
N THR A 290 -3.27 3.24 3.08
CA THR A 290 -2.26 3.95 2.26
C THR A 290 -0.88 3.98 2.94
N GLU A 291 -0.76 3.53 4.19
CA GLU A 291 0.49 3.63 4.95
C GLU A 291 1.60 2.69 4.42
N ASN A 292 1.23 1.54 3.86
CA ASN A 292 2.15 0.48 3.47
C ASN A 292 2.07 0.21 1.95
N PRO A 293 2.86 0.92 1.12
CA PRO A 293 2.65 0.95 -0.34
C PRO A 293 3.11 -0.32 -1.09
N PHE A 294 3.62 -1.33 -0.39
CA PHE A 294 4.17 -2.56 -0.99
C PHE A 294 3.50 -3.85 -0.47
N GLU A 295 2.41 -3.76 0.31
CA GLU A 295 1.79 -4.93 0.95
C GLU A 295 0.96 -5.81 -0.02
N GLY A 296 0.62 -5.27 -1.18
CA GLY A 296 -0.15 -5.94 -2.23
C GLY A 296 -1.61 -5.54 -2.23
N GLY A 297 -1.94 -4.40 -1.61
CA GLY A 297 -3.27 -3.81 -1.64
C GLY A 297 -3.66 -3.36 -3.05
N ALA A 298 -4.97 -3.29 -3.30
CA ALA A 298 -5.49 -2.85 -4.59
C ALA A 298 -5.00 -1.44 -4.96
N ASN A 299 -4.78 -0.57 -3.98
CA ASN A 299 -4.34 0.82 -4.18
C ASN A 299 -2.82 1.04 -4.01
N ASP A 300 -2.06 -0.03 -3.77
CA ASP A 300 -0.61 0.02 -3.59
C ASP A 300 0.12 0.30 -4.91
N VAL A 301 1.42 0.59 -4.81
CA VAL A 301 2.29 0.70 -5.97
C VAL A 301 2.26 -0.65 -6.73
N PRO A 302 2.00 -0.64 -8.05
CA PRO A 302 1.86 -1.85 -8.85
C PRO A 302 3.22 -2.45 -9.21
N ILE A 303 3.99 -2.85 -8.20
CA ILE A 303 5.38 -3.29 -8.38
C ILE A 303 5.47 -4.58 -9.21
N SER A 304 4.46 -5.44 -9.19
CA SER A 304 4.41 -6.65 -10.03
C SER A 304 4.33 -6.32 -11.51
N GLN A 305 3.36 -5.51 -11.90
CA GLN A 305 3.16 -5.08 -13.28
C GLN A 305 4.33 -4.26 -13.77
N LEU A 306 4.83 -3.33 -12.95
CA LEU A 306 5.97 -2.51 -13.32
C LEU A 306 7.22 -3.38 -13.54
N SER A 307 7.43 -4.44 -12.74
CA SER A 307 8.47 -5.44 -13.00
C SER A 307 8.23 -6.20 -14.31
N THR A 308 7.01 -6.64 -14.59
CA THR A 308 6.66 -7.32 -15.85
C THR A 308 6.91 -6.42 -17.07
N VAL A 309 6.58 -5.13 -16.97
CA VAL A 309 6.85 -4.15 -18.04
C VAL A 309 8.36 -4.01 -18.26
N VAL A 310 9.15 -3.89 -17.19
CA VAL A 310 10.62 -3.85 -17.29
C VAL A 310 11.15 -5.12 -17.95
N GLU A 311 10.68 -6.30 -17.54
CA GLU A 311 11.10 -7.57 -18.11
C GLU A 311 10.79 -7.62 -19.62
N ARG A 312 9.58 -7.22 -20.03
CA ARG A 312 9.20 -7.15 -21.44
C ARG A 312 10.11 -6.21 -22.22
N ASP A 313 10.29 -4.99 -21.75
CA ASP A 313 11.07 -3.98 -22.46
C ASP A 313 12.53 -4.43 -22.63
N VAL A 314 13.15 -4.96 -21.57
CA VAL A 314 14.54 -5.41 -21.60
C VAL A 314 14.69 -6.66 -22.47
N LYS A 315 13.78 -7.64 -22.36
CA LYS A 315 13.79 -8.83 -23.24
C LYS A 315 13.62 -8.46 -24.71
N GLN A 316 12.72 -7.53 -25.03
CA GLN A 316 12.54 -7.01 -26.39
C GLN A 316 13.81 -6.31 -26.91
N MET A 317 14.46 -5.48 -26.09
CA MET A 317 15.72 -4.82 -26.47
C MET A 317 16.83 -5.82 -26.84
N HIS A 318 16.80 -7.02 -26.27
CA HIS A 318 17.72 -8.13 -26.52
C HIS A 318 17.19 -9.15 -27.56
N GLY A 319 16.11 -8.83 -28.26
CA GLY A 319 15.58 -9.66 -29.36
C GLY A 319 14.87 -10.95 -28.93
N ARG A 320 14.49 -11.07 -27.66
CA ARG A 320 13.76 -12.25 -27.14
C ARG A 320 12.27 -12.20 -27.50
N ALA A 321 11.72 -13.37 -27.85
CA ALA A 321 10.30 -13.54 -28.18
C ALA A 321 9.45 -14.03 -27.00
N ASP A 322 10.07 -14.59 -25.96
CA ASP A 322 9.41 -15.08 -24.73
C ASP A 322 9.07 -13.93 -23.77
N LEU A 323 8.06 -13.13 -24.16
CA LEU A 323 7.64 -11.99 -23.36
C LEU A 323 6.56 -12.38 -22.35
N PRO A 324 6.69 -12.03 -21.06
CA PRO A 324 5.66 -12.34 -20.07
C PRO A 324 4.37 -11.59 -20.38
N ALA A 325 3.22 -12.22 -20.10
CA ALA A 325 1.91 -11.60 -20.34
C ALA A 325 1.67 -10.44 -19.36
N LEU A 326 1.00 -9.38 -19.84
CA LEU A 326 0.48 -8.33 -18.98
C LEU A 326 -0.89 -8.76 -18.48
N ASN A 327 -0.99 -9.10 -17.19
CA ASN A 327 -2.26 -9.51 -16.60
C ASN A 327 -2.98 -8.27 -16.04
N GLU A 328 -4.11 -7.92 -16.67
CA GLU A 328 -5.07 -6.98 -16.11
C GLU A 328 -6.25 -7.76 -15.51
N GLU A 329 -6.04 -8.39 -14.35
CA GLU A 329 -7.15 -9.04 -13.66
C GLU A 329 -8.08 -7.96 -13.06
N LYS A 330 -9.30 -7.85 -13.62
CA LYS A 330 -10.42 -7.08 -13.06
C LYS A 330 -10.10 -5.61 -12.76
N GLY A 331 -9.26 -4.95 -13.56
CA GLY A 331 -8.91 -3.53 -13.41
C GLY A 331 -8.00 -3.20 -12.23
N ILE A 332 -7.45 -4.21 -11.57
CA ILE A 332 -6.44 -4.07 -10.51
C ILE A 332 -5.10 -4.46 -11.10
N VAL A 333 -4.16 -3.52 -11.05
CA VAL A 333 -2.79 -3.75 -11.48
C VAL A 333 -1.94 -3.84 -10.22
N LEU A 334 -1.29 -4.98 -9.99
CA LEU A 334 -0.51 -5.24 -8.77
C LEU A 334 0.97 -5.02 -8.98
#